data_AF-B6FZF9-F1
#
_entry.id   AF-B6FZF9-F1
#
_cell.length_a   1.000
_cell.length_b   1.000
_cell.length_c   1.000
_cell.angle_alpha   90.00
_cell.angle_beta   90.00
_cell.angle_gamma   90.00
#
_symmetry.space_group_name_H-M   'P 1'
#
loop_
_entity.id
_entity.type
_entity.pdbx_description
1 polymer ?
#
loop_
_entity_poly.entity_id
_entity_poly.type
_entity_poly.pdbx_seq_one_letter_code
_entity_poly.pdbx_strand_id
1 'polypeptide(L)' 'MKNINNINTLTNESLAAMMSDFEIKKAIELFSDLDSFLNKYKYCSCFVDNDEDFVSFLEYLEIEENLRMGYLI' A
#
# COMPACT_ATOMS: atom_id res chain seq x y z
N MET A 1 14.44 -9.53 -19.79
CA MET A 1 14.18 -9.94 -18.40
C MET A 1 13.48 -8.79 -17.71
N LYS A 2 12.15 -8.87 -17.54
CA LYS A 2 11.41 -7.91 -16.71
C LYS A 2 11.77 -8.25 -15.26
N ASN A 3 12.71 -7.49 -14.70
CA ASN A 3 13.15 -7.64 -13.32
C ASN A 3 12.29 -6.67 -12.51
N ILE A 4 11.07 -7.07 -12.20
CA ILE A 4 10.16 -6.28 -11.37
C ILE A 4 10.09 -7.00 -10.03
N ASN A 5 10.55 -6.29 -9.01
CA ASN A 5 10.56 -6.75 -7.63
C ASN A 5 9.12 -7.04 -7.23
N ASN A 6 8.79 -8.32 -7.08
CA ASN A 6 7.54 -8.74 -6.47
C ASN A 6 7.45 -8.04 -5.10
N ILE A 7 6.53 -7.10 -4.92
CA ILE A 7 6.40 -6.26 -3.70
C ILE A 7 6.29 -7.13 -2.44
N ASN A 8 5.78 -8.35 -2.61
CA ASN A 8 5.70 -9.37 -1.55
C ASN A 8 7.07 -9.83 -1.03
N THR A 9 8.16 -9.59 -1.77
CA THR A 9 9.54 -9.92 -1.38
C THR A 9 10.28 -8.75 -0.70
N LEU A 10 9.72 -7.54 -0.74
CA LEU A 10 10.32 -6.36 -0.10
C LEU A 10 10.06 -6.36 1.40
N THR A 11 11.00 -5.89 2.21
CA THR A 11 10.78 -5.67 3.65
C THR A 11 9.89 -4.45 3.89
N ASN A 12 9.28 -4.32 5.08
CA ASN A 12 8.52 -3.11 5.41
C ASN A 12 9.42 -1.87 5.37
N GLU A 13 10.66 -1.98 5.85
CA GLU A 13 11.65 -0.89 5.76
C GLU A 13 11.91 -0.46 4.31
N SER A 14 12.01 -1.42 3.38
CA SER A 14 12.24 -1.13 1.97
C SER A 14 11.04 -0.42 1.35
N LEU A 15 9.82 -0.82 1.69
CA LEU A 15 8.60 -0.15 1.22
C LEU A 15 8.44 1.24 1.84
N ALA A 16 8.70 1.39 3.14
CA ALA A 16 8.65 2.67 3.83
C ALA A 16 9.61 3.69 3.20
N ALA A 17 10.80 3.27 2.79
CA ALA A 17 11.77 4.11 2.10
C ALA A 17 11.31 4.57 0.70
N MET A 18 10.31 3.91 0.10
CA MET A 18 9.72 4.28 -1.18
C MET A 18 8.53 5.23 -1.03
N MET A 19 8.02 5.42 0.19
CA MET A 19 6.90 6.32 0.46
C MET A 19 7.37 7.75 0.70
N SER A 20 6.54 8.70 0.30
CA SER A 20 6.66 10.10 0.68
C SER A 20 6.23 10.35 2.13
N ASP A 21 6.71 11.45 2.73
CA ASP A 21 6.27 11.89 4.07
C ASP A 21 4.75 12.07 4.18
N PHE A 22 4.09 12.43 3.07
CA PHE A 22 2.65 12.57 3.01
C PHE A 22 1.95 11.21 3.13
N GLU A 23 2.39 10.22 2.33
CA GLU A 23 1.84 8.87 2.37
C GLU A 23 2.08 8.20 3.73
N ILE A 24 3.24 8.41 4.35
CA ILE A 24 3.54 7.88 5.68
C ILE A 24 2.58 8.45 6.73
N LYS A 25 2.36 9.78 6.73
CA LYS A 25 1.42 10.43 7.65
C LYS A 25 0.00 9.91 7.47
N LYS A 26 -0.47 9.82 6.23
CA LYS A 26 -1.81 9.33 5.90
C LYS A 26 -1.97 7.84 6.26
N ALA A 27 -0.95 7.03 6.04
CA ALA A 27 -0.92 5.62 6.46
C ALA A 27 -1.07 5.49 7.98
N ILE A 28 -0.35 6.29 8.77
CA ILE A 28 -0.46 6.28 10.24
C ILE A 28 -1.86 6.75 10.68
N GLU A 29 -2.41 7.79 10.06
CA GLU A 29 -3.76 8.29 10.37
C GLU A 29 -4.85 7.24 10.10
N LEU A 30 -4.75 6.53 8.97
CA LEU A 30 -5.72 5.49 8.62
C LEU A 30 -5.46 4.20 9.39
N PHE A 31 -4.23 3.72 9.51
CA PHE A 31 -3.93 2.38 10.04
C PHE A 31 -3.37 2.36 11.46
N SER A 32 -3.35 3.50 12.15
CA SER A 32 -2.74 3.72 13.48
C SER A 32 -1.21 3.65 13.52
N ASP A 33 -0.60 2.83 12.66
CA ASP A 33 0.85 2.73 12.50
C ASP A 33 1.23 2.31 11.07
N LEU A 34 2.50 2.52 10.73
CA LEU A 34 3.02 2.27 9.38
C LEU A 34 3.16 0.77 9.05
N ASP A 35 3.50 -0.07 10.04
CA ASP A 35 3.68 -1.51 9.82
C ASP A 35 2.35 -2.19 9.50
N SER A 36 1.27 -1.81 10.20
CA SER A 36 -0.10 -2.24 9.94
C SER A 36 -0.52 -1.93 8.51
N PHE A 37 -0.23 -0.72 8.01
CA PHE A 37 -0.47 -0.35 6.62
C PHE A 37 0.35 -1.23 5.66
N LEU A 38 1.66 -1.31 5.85
CA LEU A 38 2.56 -2.03 4.93
C LEU A 38 2.25 -3.52 4.85
N ASN A 39 1.88 -4.14 5.97
CA ASN A 39 1.45 -5.54 5.99
C ASN A 39 0.16 -5.75 5.20
N LYS A 40 -0.81 -4.83 5.29
CA LYS A 40 -2.06 -4.91 4.54
C LYS A 40 -1.85 -4.65 3.06
N TYR A 41 -1.05 -3.63 2.72
CA TYR A 41 -0.66 -3.31 1.35
C TYR A 41 0.02 -4.50 0.65
N LYS A 42 0.97 -5.16 1.34
CA LYS A 42 1.60 -6.40 0.87
C LYS A 42 0.60 -7.55 0.71
N TYR A 43 -0.29 -7.72 1.68
CA TYR A 43 -1.32 -8.76 1.57
C TYR A 43 -2.17 -8.54 0.31
N CYS A 44 -2.55 -7.30 0.01
CA CYS A 44 -3.28 -6.97 -1.20
C CYS A 44 -2.47 -7.21 -2.48
N SER A 45 -1.15 -6.93 -2.50
CA SER A 45 -0.30 -7.27 -3.66
C SER A 45 -0.19 -8.78 -3.91
N CYS A 46 -0.43 -9.63 -2.92
CA CYS A 46 -0.44 -11.09 -3.13
C CYS A 46 -1.59 -11.58 -4.01
N PHE A 47 -2.68 -10.81 -4.15
CA PHE A 47 -3.86 -11.21 -4.94
C PHE A 47 -3.86 -10.62 -6.35
N VAL A 48 -2.83 -9.84 -6.69
CA VAL A 48 -2.70 -9.22 -7.99
C VAL A 48 -1.72 -10.08 -8.81
N ASP A 49 -2.26 -10.89 -9.72
CA ASP A 49 -1.49 -11.81 -10.56
C ASP A 49 -0.62 -11.10 -11.62
N ASN A 50 -0.81 -9.78 -11.83
CA ASN A 50 -0.07 -8.98 -12.80
C ASN A 50 0.50 -7.69 -12.16
N ASP A 51 1.79 -7.44 -12.36
CA ASP A 51 2.48 -6.21 -11.91
C ASP A 51 1.84 -4.90 -12.42
N GLU A 52 1.03 -4.96 -13.49
CA GLU A 52 0.36 -3.79 -14.08
C GLU A 52 -0.94 -3.39 -13.37
N ASP A 53 -1.52 -4.26 -12.55
CA ASP A 53 -2.81 -4.04 -11.88
C ASP A 53 -2.66 -3.57 -10.42
N PHE A 54 -1.42 -3.42 -9.94
CA PHE A 54 -1.19 -3.05 -8.55
C PHE A 54 -1.25 -1.53 -8.34
N VAL A 55 -2.12 -1.11 -7.43
CA VAL A 55 -2.30 0.30 -7.05
C VAL A 55 -1.08 0.83 -6.30
N SER A 56 -0.72 2.09 -6.54
CA SER A 56 0.29 2.80 -5.77
C SER A 56 -0.09 2.95 -4.29
N PHE A 57 0.87 3.31 -3.43
CA PHE A 57 0.59 3.59 -2.01
C PHE A 57 -0.50 4.66 -1.85
N LEU A 58 -0.41 5.75 -2.61
CA LEU A 58 -1.39 6.82 -2.57
C LEU A 58 -2.79 6.35 -2.97
N GLU A 59 -2.91 5.63 -4.09
CA GLU A 59 -4.19 5.09 -4.56
C GLU A 59 -4.80 4.13 -3.54
N TYR A 60 -4.00 3.25 -2.93
CA TYR A 60 -4.46 2.36 -1.86
C TYR A 60 -5.00 3.15 -0.66
N LEU A 61 -4.28 4.19 -0.22
CA LEU A 61 -4.69 5.05 0.89
C LEU A 61 -5.98 5.82 0.58
N GLU A 62 -6.16 6.29 -0.65
CA GLU A 62 -7.39 6.94 -1.10
C GLU A 62 -8.57 5.98 -1.15
N ILE A 63 -8.37 4.73 -1.60
CA ILE A 63 -9.40 3.69 -1.56
C ILE A 63 -9.84 3.43 -0.12
N GLU A 64 -8.89 3.26 0.82
CA GLU A 64 -9.20 2.97 2.22
C GLU A 64 -9.87 4.15 2.94
N GLU A 65 -9.45 5.38 2.63
CA GLU A 65 -10.12 6.59 3.11
C GLU A 65 -11.56 6.66 2.60
N ASN A 66 -11.79 6.43 1.31
CA ASN A 66 -13.13 6.43 0.72
C ASN A 66 -14.02 5.31 1.31
N LEU A 67 -13.45 4.13 1.55
CA LEU A 67 -14.16 3.02 2.22
C LEU A 67 -14.59 3.40 3.64
N ARG A 68 -13.70 4.04 4.41
CA ARG A 68 -14.01 4.50 5.78
C ARG A 68 -15.08 5.59 5.82
N MET A 69 -15.05 6.49 4.85
CA MET A 69 -16.03 7.56 4.74
C MET A 69 -17.38 7.08 4.18
N GLY A 70 -17.49 5.79 3.82
CA GLY A 70 -18.74 5.19 3.32
C GLY A 70 -19.07 5.56 1.88
N TYR A 71 -18.07 5.99 1.08
CA TYR A 71 -18.27 6.42 -0.30
C TYR A 71 -18.22 5.29 -1.34
N LEU A 72 -17.93 4.05 -0.93
CA LEU A 72 -18.02 2.87 -1.80
C LEU A 72 -19.27 2.05 -1.45
N ILE A 73 -20.31 2.20 -2.28
CA ILE A 73 -21.51 1.35 -2.37
C ILE A 73 -21.48 0.64 -3.72
#